data_AF-A0A373M800-F1
#
_entry.id   AF-A0A373M800-F1
#
_cell.length_a   1.000
_cell.length_b   1.000
_cell.length_c   1.000
_cell.angle_alpha   90.00
_cell.angle_beta   90.00
_cell.angle_gamma   90.00
#
_symmetry.space_group_name_H-M   'P 1'
#
loop_
_entity.id
_entity.type
_entity.pdbx_description
1 polymer ?
#
loop_
_entity_poly.entity_id
_entity_poly.type
_entity_poly.pdbx_seq_one_letter_code
_entity_poly.pdbx_strand_id
1 'polypeptide(L)'
;MRRKIQKYLSGEREGFSLIELIIVIAIMAILIGVVALVVLPYLESARESSDRASLSAVSTAFNSAVTKGNAAKEYKTPTAISSDATLKAAVEKYMKSNKDSASSIADAEAFQSTACSGCKFYAVNTKDASGKSTTYVMISKDGQKPAVDSDGQPFKE
;
A
#
# COMPACT_ATOMS: atom_id res chain seq x y z
N MET A 1 5.56 -47.22 -49.93
CA MET A 1 5.01 -47.37 -48.56
C MET A 1 4.46 -46.02 -48.05
N ARG A 2 3.20 -45.65 -48.35
CA ARG A 2 2.56 -44.41 -47.87
C ARG A 2 1.12 -44.65 -47.42
N ARG A 3 0.91 -45.54 -46.44
CA ARG A 3 -0.44 -45.91 -45.96
C ARG A 3 -0.53 -46.01 -44.43
N LYS A 4 0.02 -45.04 -43.69
CA LYS A 4 -0.13 -45.01 -42.21
C LYS A 4 -0.50 -43.66 -41.59
N ILE A 5 -0.59 -42.56 -42.34
CA ILE A 5 -0.95 -41.24 -41.79
C ILE A 5 -2.47 -41.03 -41.72
N GLN A 6 -3.26 -41.66 -42.58
CA GLN A 6 -4.72 -41.48 -42.62
C GLN A 6 -5.48 -42.07 -41.41
N LYS A 7 -4.84 -42.89 -40.58
CA LYS A 7 -5.51 -43.57 -39.46
C LYS A 7 -5.65 -42.71 -38.19
N TYR A 8 -5.04 -41.51 -38.17
CA TYR A 8 -5.20 -40.54 -37.09
C TYR A 8 -6.25 -39.44 -37.38
N LEU A 9 -6.85 -39.44 -38.58
CA LEU A 9 -7.96 -38.53 -38.96
C LEU A 9 -9.35 -39.20 -38.91
N SER A 10 -9.42 -40.51 -38.66
CA SER A 10 -10.64 -41.32 -38.65
C SER A 10 -11.03 -41.76 -37.23
N GLY A 11 -10.62 -40.97 -36.23
CA GLY A 11 -11.15 -41.07 -34.88
C GLY A 11 -12.37 -40.18 -34.76
N GLU A 12 -13.52 -40.81 -34.56
CA GLU A 12 -14.78 -40.23 -34.10
C GLU A 12 -14.61 -39.64 -32.68
N ARG A 13 -13.77 -38.61 -32.59
CA ARG A 13 -13.66 -37.76 -31.41
C ARG A 13 -14.37 -36.50 -31.82
N GLU A 14 -15.51 -36.23 -31.18
CA GLU A 14 -16.21 -34.96 -31.22
C GLU A 14 -15.19 -33.86 -30.86
N GLY A 15 -14.50 -33.36 -31.88
CA GLY A 15 -13.55 -32.29 -31.75
C GLY A 15 -14.33 -31.01 -31.51
N PHE A 16 -13.86 -30.22 -30.54
CA PHE A 16 -14.40 -28.90 -30.22
C PHE A 16 -14.67 -28.14 -31.52
N SER A 17 -15.93 -27.82 -31.79
CA SER A 17 -16.30 -27.19 -33.05
C SER A 17 -15.64 -25.82 -33.12
N LEU A 18 -15.22 -25.41 -34.32
CA LEU A 18 -14.58 -24.11 -34.52
C LEU A 18 -15.50 -22.97 -34.02
N ILE A 19 -16.82 -23.15 -34.19
CA ILE A 19 -17.83 -22.21 -33.68
C ILE A 19 -17.87 -22.16 -32.14
N GLU A 20 -17.73 -23.31 -31.47
CA GLU A 20 -17.70 -23.38 -30.00
C GLU A 20 -16.48 -22.62 -29.47
N LEU A 21 -15.35 -22.70 -30.15
CA LEU A 21 -14.14 -21.95 -29.78
C LEU A 21 -14.32 -20.44 -29.95
N ILE A 22 -14.93 -20.00 -31.06
CA ILE A 22 -15.19 -18.58 -31.32
C ILE A 22 -16.12 -18.00 -30.26
N ILE A 23 -17.16 -18.73 -29.87
CA ILE A 23 -18.10 -18.27 -28.85
C ILE A 23 -17.38 -18.12 -27.49
N VAL A 24 -16.50 -19.06 -27.13
CA VAL A 24 -15.74 -18.98 -25.87
C VAL A 24 -14.83 -17.76 -25.84
N ILE A 25 -14.06 -17.49 -26.90
CA ILE A 25 -13.19 -16.30 -26.92
C ILE A 25 -14.01 -15.01 -26.88
N ALA A 26 -15.19 -14.98 -27.49
CA ALA A 26 -16.09 -13.83 -27.47
C ALA A 26 -16.59 -13.55 -26.05
N ILE A 27 -17.05 -14.58 -25.33
CA ILE A 27 -17.51 -14.45 -23.94
C ILE A 27 -16.35 -14.06 -23.03
N MET A 28 -15.19 -14.70 -23.15
CA MET A 28 -14.00 -14.37 -22.34
C MET A 28 -13.53 -12.93 -22.58
N ALA A 29 -13.59 -12.43 -23.82
CA ALA A 29 -13.26 -11.05 -24.14
C ALA A 29 -14.23 -10.06 -23.46
N ILE A 30 -15.53 -10.34 -23.48
CA ILE A 30 -16.54 -9.50 -22.80
C ILE A 30 -16.29 -9.49 -21.29
N LEU A 31 -16.06 -10.66 -20.67
CA LEU A 31 -15.84 -10.78 -19.24
C LEU A 31 -14.59 -10.01 -18.79
N ILE A 32 -13.47 -10.14 -19.50
CA ILE A 32 -12.24 -9.40 -19.20
C ILE A 32 -12.48 -7.88 -19.31
N GLY A 33 -13.24 -7.43 -20.31
CA GLY A 33 -13.58 -6.02 -20.50
C GLY A 33 -14.35 -5.41 -19.32
N VAL A 34 -15.36 -6.11 -18.80
CA VAL A 34 -16.16 -5.62 -17.66
C VAL A 34 -15.36 -5.65 -16.36
N VAL A 35 -14.56 -6.70 -16.13
CA VAL A 35 -13.76 -6.84 -14.91
C VAL A 35 -12.78 -5.68 -14.73
N ALA A 36 -12.14 -5.23 -15.81
CA ALA A 36 -11.23 -4.09 -15.76
C ALA A 36 -11.90 -2.83 -15.21
N LEU A 37 -13.11 -2.50 -15.69
CA LEU A 37 -13.84 -1.29 -15.27
C LEU A 37 -14.23 -1.31 -13.79
N VAL A 38 -14.61 -2.48 -13.27
CA VAL A 38 -15.03 -2.62 -11.87
C VAL A 38 -13.83 -2.69 -10.93
N VAL A 39 -12.75 -3.39 -11.30
CA VAL A 39 -11.64 -3.72 -10.38
C VAL A 39 -10.62 -2.58 -10.23
N LEU A 40 -10.40 -1.78 -11.27
CA LEU A 40 -9.44 -0.67 -11.23
C LEU A 40 -9.57 0.28 -10.02
N PRO A 41 -10.77 0.78 -9.64
CA PRO A 41 -10.90 1.61 -8.44
C PRO A 41 -10.58 0.86 -7.15
N TYR A 42 -10.96 -0.42 -7.04
CA TYR A 42 -10.68 -1.22 -5.84
C TYR A 42 -9.20 -1.56 -5.68
N LEU A 43 -8.43 -1.64 -6.77
CA LEU A 43 -6.99 -1.84 -6.70
C LEU A 43 -6.29 -0.67 -6.01
N GLU A 44 -6.73 0.56 -6.26
CA GLU A 44 -6.15 1.73 -5.61
C GLU A 44 -6.53 1.77 -4.13
N SER A 45 -7.81 1.56 -3.79
CA SER A 45 -8.23 1.49 -2.38
C SER A 45 -7.53 0.37 -1.60
N ALA A 46 -7.22 -0.77 -2.25
CA ALA A 46 -6.44 -1.83 -1.62
C ALA A 46 -4.99 -1.41 -1.32
N ARG A 47 -4.36 -0.65 -2.24
CA ARG A 47 -3.02 -0.08 -2.03
C ARG A 47 -3.04 0.96 -0.91
N GLU A 48 -4.04 1.85 -0.91
CA GLU A 48 -4.25 2.84 0.15
C GLU A 48 -4.43 2.15 1.51
N SER A 49 -5.20 1.06 1.59
CA SER A 49 -5.33 0.26 2.81
C SER A 49 -4.01 -0.32 3.29
N SER A 50 -3.14 -0.79 2.37
CA SER A 50 -1.80 -1.27 2.72
C SER A 50 -0.94 -0.14 3.28
N ASP A 51 -1.00 1.05 2.68
CA ASP A 51 -0.26 2.23 3.13
C ASP A 51 -0.75 2.70 4.51
N ARG A 52 -2.08 2.62 4.78
CA ARG A 52 -2.66 2.88 6.11
C ARG A 52 -2.17 1.87 7.15
N ALA A 53 -2.06 0.59 6.80
CA ALA A 53 -1.51 -0.41 7.71
C ALA A 53 -0.05 -0.09 8.10
N SER A 54 0.78 0.30 7.12
CA SER A 54 2.14 0.79 7.38
C SER A 54 2.17 2.03 8.26
N LEU A 55 1.27 3.00 8.03
CA LEU A 55 1.12 4.18 8.88
C LEU A 55 0.78 3.80 10.32
N SER A 56 -0.16 2.89 10.52
CA SER A 56 -0.59 2.47 11.86
C SER A 56 0.50 1.74 12.64
N ALA A 57 1.26 0.87 11.96
CA ALA A 57 2.44 0.23 12.53
C ALA A 57 3.49 1.26 12.96
N VAL A 58 3.83 2.21 12.08
CA VAL A 58 4.81 3.27 12.37
C VAL A 58 4.31 4.22 13.46
N SER A 59 3.03 4.59 13.46
CA SER A 59 2.38 5.43 14.48
C SER A 59 2.44 4.78 15.86
N THR A 60 2.11 3.49 15.95
CA THR A 60 2.18 2.71 17.20
C THR A 60 3.61 2.61 17.72
N ALA A 61 4.57 2.33 16.83
CA ALA A 61 5.98 2.26 17.18
C ALA A 61 6.54 3.64 17.58
N PHE A 62 6.10 4.71 16.92
CA PHE A 62 6.43 6.09 17.25
C PHE A 62 5.90 6.47 18.64
N ASN A 63 4.62 6.21 18.93
CA ASN A 63 4.03 6.48 20.24
C ASN A 63 4.74 5.71 21.35
N SER A 64 5.15 4.46 21.07
CA SER A 64 5.97 3.67 21.98
C SER A 64 7.37 4.27 22.20
N ALA A 65 8.01 4.76 21.14
CA ALA A 65 9.32 5.41 21.19
C ALA A 65 9.31 6.72 21.97
N VAL A 66 8.25 7.53 21.80
CA VAL A 66 8.05 8.79 22.51
C VAL A 66 7.79 8.54 23.99
N THR A 67 6.89 7.61 24.33
CA THR A 67 6.49 7.33 25.72
C THR A 67 7.62 6.71 26.56
N LYS A 68 8.47 5.87 25.95
CA LYS A 68 9.51 5.11 26.66
C LYS A 68 10.91 5.77 26.64
N GLY A 69 10.99 7.05 26.31
CA GLY A 69 12.15 7.87 26.69
C GLY A 69 13.12 8.30 25.58
N ASN A 70 12.77 8.21 24.29
CA ASN A 70 13.67 8.67 23.20
C ASN A 70 13.21 9.94 22.45
N ALA A 71 12.01 10.48 22.72
CA ALA A 71 11.46 11.56 21.90
C ALA A 71 10.54 12.54 22.63
N ALA A 72 10.89 12.96 23.85
CA ALA A 72 10.43 14.26 24.37
C ALA A 72 11.14 15.45 23.68
N LYS A 73 11.51 15.30 22.40
CA LYS A 73 11.76 16.46 21.54
C LYS A 73 10.38 16.92 21.11
N GLU A 74 9.93 18.04 21.66
CA GLU A 74 8.86 18.80 21.06
C GLU A 74 9.29 19.07 19.60
N TYR A 75 8.72 18.33 18.63
CA TYR A 75 9.05 18.49 17.21
C TYR A 75 8.47 19.84 16.77
N LYS A 76 9.23 20.92 16.97
CA LYS A 76 8.81 22.30 16.68
C LYS A 76 8.40 22.50 15.22
N THR A 77 8.89 21.64 14.34
CA THR A 77 8.56 21.58 12.92
C THR A 77 8.28 20.13 12.52
N PRO A 78 7.46 19.89 11.49
CA PRO A 78 7.33 18.58 10.88
C PRO A 78 8.72 17.99 10.56
N THR A 79 8.97 16.77 11.02
CA THR A 79 10.25 16.09 10.80
C THR A 79 10.01 14.74 10.14
N ALA A 80 10.64 14.52 9.00
CA ALA A 80 10.64 13.21 8.36
C ALA A 80 11.34 12.20 9.28
N ILE A 81 10.63 11.14 9.68
CA ILE A 81 11.12 10.13 10.62
C ILE A 81 12.41 9.49 10.09
N SER A 82 12.45 9.22 8.78
CA SER A 82 13.61 8.65 8.09
C SER A 82 14.86 9.55 8.11
N SER A 83 14.70 10.85 8.38
CA SER A 83 15.80 11.84 8.36
C SER A 83 16.38 12.16 9.75
N ASP A 84 15.68 11.82 10.83
CA ASP A 84 16.20 11.93 12.20
C ASP A 84 16.74 10.56 12.64
N ALA A 85 18.06 10.42 12.69
CA ALA A 85 18.71 9.14 12.97
C ALA A 85 18.32 8.55 14.35
N THR A 86 18.11 9.41 15.35
CA THR A 86 17.73 8.97 16.70
C THR A 86 16.28 8.51 16.73
N LEU A 87 15.38 9.27 16.11
CA LEU A 87 13.97 8.89 16.03
C LEU A 87 13.79 7.63 15.19
N LYS A 88 14.41 7.57 14.01
CA LYS A 88 14.40 6.40 13.13
C LYS A 88 14.80 5.14 13.89
N ALA A 89 15.96 5.17 14.56
CA ALA A 89 16.45 4.03 15.31
C ALA A 89 15.49 3.60 16.44
N ALA A 90 14.86 4.56 17.11
CA ALA A 90 13.88 4.27 18.15
C ALA A 90 12.61 3.61 17.58
N VAL A 91 12.05 4.17 16.50
CA VAL A 91 10.84 3.62 15.86
C VAL A 91 11.11 2.22 15.31
N GLU A 92 12.20 2.03 14.56
CA GLU A 92 12.56 0.72 13.99
C GLU A 92 12.81 -0.34 15.08
N LYS A 93 13.35 0.06 16.24
CA LYS A 93 13.49 -0.85 17.39
C LYS A 93 12.14 -1.37 17.87
N TYR A 94 11.13 -0.50 17.96
CA TYR A 94 9.79 -0.90 18.39
C TYR A 94 9.04 -1.71 17.33
N MET A 95 9.16 -1.36 16.05
CA MET A 95 8.60 -2.16 14.94
C MET A 95 9.14 -3.60 14.95
N LYS A 96 10.46 -3.76 15.12
CA LYS A 96 11.09 -5.10 15.25
C LYS A 96 10.62 -5.86 16.48
N SER A 97 10.46 -5.17 17.61
CA SER A 97 10.01 -5.78 18.87
C SER A 97 8.56 -6.28 18.78
N ASN A 98 7.71 -5.56 18.03
CA ASN A 98 6.31 -5.91 17.81
C ASN A 98 6.10 -6.88 16.64
N LYS A 99 7.18 -7.30 15.96
CA LYS A 99 7.15 -8.17 14.76
C LYS A 99 6.26 -7.60 13.65
N ASP A 100 6.27 -6.29 13.49
CA ASP A 100 5.62 -5.67 12.33
C ASP A 100 6.23 -6.23 11.04
N SER A 101 5.39 -6.43 10.02
CA SER A 101 5.84 -6.98 8.73
C SER A 101 6.90 -6.10 8.06
N ALA A 102 6.92 -4.81 8.37
CA ALA A 102 8.00 -3.90 8.04
C ALA A 102 9.00 -3.81 9.20
N SER A 103 10.26 -4.16 8.94
CA SER A 103 11.33 -4.17 9.96
C SER A 103 12.12 -2.87 10.03
N SER A 104 11.99 -2.02 9.00
CA SER A 104 12.63 -0.71 8.90
C SER A 104 11.65 0.34 8.37
N ILE A 105 11.98 1.61 8.57
CA ILE A 105 11.19 2.71 8.01
C ILE A 105 11.25 2.71 6.47
N ALA A 106 12.36 2.30 5.88
CA ALA A 106 12.48 2.22 4.42
C ALA A 106 11.51 1.18 3.82
N ASP A 107 11.33 0.04 4.51
CA ASP A 107 10.36 -0.98 4.09
C ASP A 107 8.92 -0.46 4.22
N ALA A 108 8.64 0.26 5.32
CA ALA A 108 7.33 0.86 5.55
C ALA A 108 7.03 2.04 4.59
N GLU A 109 8.05 2.74 4.10
CA GLU A 109 7.95 3.84 3.13
C GLU A 109 7.86 3.34 1.67
N ALA A 110 7.81 2.03 1.43
CA ALA A 110 7.51 1.44 0.12
C ALA A 110 6.01 1.54 -0.22
N PHE A 111 5.48 2.77 -0.19
CA PHE A 111 4.07 3.07 -0.41
C PHE A 111 3.63 2.65 -1.81
N GLN A 112 2.42 2.09 -1.89
CA GLN A 112 1.89 1.51 -3.11
C GLN A 112 0.84 2.41 -3.77
N SER A 113 0.15 3.26 -3.01
CA SER A 113 -0.84 4.17 -3.54
C SER A 113 -0.19 5.30 -4.36
N THR A 114 -0.88 5.69 -5.41
CA THR A 114 -0.58 6.88 -6.21
C THR A 114 -0.59 8.17 -5.38
N ALA A 115 -1.46 8.26 -4.35
CA ALA A 115 -1.52 9.39 -3.43
C ALA A 115 -0.22 9.59 -2.64
N CYS A 116 0.47 8.49 -2.35
CA CYS A 116 1.66 8.44 -1.50
C CYS A 116 2.98 8.39 -2.30
N SER A 117 2.95 8.61 -3.61
CA SER A 117 4.15 8.56 -4.45
C SER A 117 5.19 9.61 -4.01
N GLY A 118 6.35 9.15 -3.53
CA GLY A 118 7.44 10.00 -3.02
C GLY A 118 7.18 10.57 -1.62
N CYS A 119 6.18 10.06 -0.90
CA CYS A 119 5.92 10.43 0.47
C CYS A 119 6.90 9.77 1.46
N LYS A 120 6.93 10.33 2.66
CA LYS A 120 7.65 9.81 3.83
C LYS A 120 6.75 9.88 5.05
N PHE A 121 7.13 9.18 6.11
CA PHE A 121 6.49 9.40 7.41
C PHE A 121 7.05 10.65 8.06
N TYR A 122 6.15 11.52 8.54
CA TYR A 122 6.48 12.72 9.28
C TYR A 122 5.89 12.65 10.68
N ALA A 123 6.72 12.98 11.67
CA ALA A 123 6.26 13.32 13.01
C ALA A 123 5.95 14.82 13.05
N VAL A 124 4.73 15.17 13.45
CA VAL A 124 4.25 16.56 13.46
C VAL A 124 3.70 16.89 14.84
N ASN A 125 4.11 18.03 15.38
CA ASN A 125 3.48 18.61 16.55
C ASN A 125 2.53 19.74 16.12
N THR A 126 1.29 19.70 16.59
CA THR A 126 0.31 20.77 16.42
C THR A 126 -0.11 21.31 17.77
N LYS A 127 -0.36 22.61 17.85
CA LYS A 127 -0.98 23.23 19.02
C LYS A 127 -2.44 23.51 18.70
N ASP A 128 -3.34 23.12 19.58
CA ASP A 128 -4.73 23.57 19.50
C ASP A 128 -4.84 25.07 19.85
N ALA A 129 -6.02 25.63 19.66
CA ALA A 129 -6.31 27.04 20.00
C ALA A 129 -6.11 27.34 21.50
N SER A 130 -6.04 26.32 22.36
CA SER A 130 -5.80 26.42 23.80
C SER A 130 -4.32 26.33 24.17
N GLY A 131 -3.42 26.13 23.18
CA GLY A 131 -1.99 25.99 23.37
C GLY A 131 -1.54 24.58 23.76
N LYS A 132 -2.42 23.58 23.77
CA LYS A 132 -2.08 22.19 24.06
C LYS A 132 -1.41 21.55 22.84
N SER A 133 -0.19 21.06 23.03
CA SER A 133 0.57 20.35 21.99
C SER A 133 0.07 18.91 21.83
N THR A 134 -0.20 18.50 20.59
CA THR A 134 -0.49 17.13 20.17
C THR A 134 0.54 16.70 19.12
N THR A 135 1.16 15.55 19.32
CA THR A 135 2.08 14.97 18.33
C THR A 135 1.40 13.79 17.65
N TYR A 136 1.53 13.71 16.33
CA TYR A 136 0.92 12.66 15.53
C TYR A 136 1.85 12.30 14.35
N VAL A 137 1.57 11.17 13.70
CA VAL A 137 2.32 10.72 12.52
C VAL A 137 1.45 10.85 11.28
N MET A 138 2.05 11.26 10.17
CA MET A 138 1.35 11.36 8.88
C MET A 138 2.23 10.92 7.73
N ILE A 139 1.61 10.47 6.65
CA ILE A 139 2.29 10.27 5.36
C ILE A 139 2.17 11.59 4.59
N SER A 140 3.31 12.13 4.13
CA SER A 140 3.34 13.40 3.40
C SER A 140 4.54 13.50 2.48
N LYS A 141 4.46 14.37 1.47
CA LYS A 141 5.62 14.73 0.62
C LYS A 141 6.51 15.76 1.32
N ASP A 142 5.89 16.77 1.94
CA ASP A 142 6.56 17.96 2.47
C ASP A 142 6.47 18.11 4.00
N GLY A 143 5.71 17.24 4.67
CA GLY A 143 5.45 17.30 6.10
C GLY A 143 4.43 18.36 6.50
N GLN A 144 3.92 19.18 5.57
CA GLN A 144 2.99 20.27 5.85
C GLN A 144 1.54 19.80 5.79
N LYS A 145 1.19 19.01 4.78
CA LYS A 145 -0.16 18.45 4.60
C LYS A 145 -0.11 16.94 4.43
N PRO A 146 -1.01 16.18 5.07
CA PRO A 146 -1.09 14.74 4.85
C PRO A 146 -1.47 14.48 3.39
N ALA A 147 -0.93 13.41 2.83
CA ALA A 147 -1.51 12.82 1.63
C ALA A 147 -2.98 12.46 1.92
N VAL A 148 -3.83 12.49 0.91
CA VAL A 148 -5.25 12.13 1.02
C VAL A 148 -5.52 10.96 0.10
N ASP A 149 -6.33 10.02 0.56
CA ASP A 149 -6.76 8.89 -0.25
C ASP A 149 -7.82 9.29 -1.28
N SER A 150 -8.24 8.32 -2.09
CA SER A 150 -9.29 8.46 -3.10
C SER A 150 -10.64 8.96 -2.56
N ASP A 151 -10.92 8.76 -1.27
CA ASP A 151 -12.12 9.23 -0.57
C ASP A 151 -11.92 10.61 0.11
N GLY A 152 -10.73 11.21 -0.01
CA GLY A 152 -10.37 12.50 0.60
C GLY A 152 -9.99 12.41 2.07
N GLN A 153 -9.81 11.21 2.62
CA GLN A 153 -9.39 10.99 4.00
C GLN A 153 -7.87 11.12 4.14
N PRO A 154 -7.37 11.91 5.10
CA PRO A 154 -5.94 12.09 5.28
C PRO A 154 -5.25 10.82 5.79
N PHE A 155 -4.01 10.60 5.34
CA PHE A 155 -3.10 9.63 5.93
C PHE A 155 -2.43 10.24 7.17
N LYS A 156 -3.17 10.23 8.28
CA LYS A 156 -2.76 10.79 9.56
C LYS A 156 -3.30 9.93 10.70
N GLU A 157 -2.46 9.66 11.70
CA GLU A 157 -2.80 9.02 12.98
C GLU A 157 -2.24 9.80 14.17
#